data_AF-A0A1H3KBT2-F1
#
_entry.id   AF-A0A1H3KBT2-F1
#
_cell.length_a   1.000
_cell.length_b   1.000
_cell.length_c   1.000
_cell.angle_alpha   90.00
_cell.angle_beta   90.00
_cell.angle_gamma   90.00
#
_symmetry.space_group_name_H-M   'P 1'
#
loop_
_entity.id
_entity.type
_entity.pdbx_description
1 polymer ?
#
loop_
_entity_poly.entity_id
_entity_poly.type
_entity_poly.pdbx_seq_one_letter_code
_entity_poly.pdbx_strand_id
1 'polypeptide(L)'
;MKTKIVIGIWIGIMILTGWITGWAAEDTNNKPPLMVGEIAQFLVDPSGEVVFEEMIADADSDFFEFQNHGSRVFQFGLTKDVHWIRFKVNDFEENILASCNQYLLYFDYSGIESVELYIPIQDKEKTRYVQFLGGFRHSGVQDETGYIFPVFRLPQNIDSEKYVYGKVESIYSKNFSIGLVEEKDFAGTQHRILMSLSFVYGAMLAMMLYNMVLYFAMKDKTYLYYVGYILFMTIYQMSVTGIIKIIDFDLGEVLELYTLATTFIAIIFALLFAWSFINLPIFVPQAKYPVYGCFATCSVGIILVLSGNQFYANGLAYLMGTVLPFLLFTTAVTAYYKGQIISKYYISATAVLFTTVIAYVLRGLGYLEHNLMTAHAVTASVGIESILLSFALADRIRLLRKHREQADQRATELTHISMTDSLTGVFNRRYFDTALSKLQENTDRMKNRVALIYIDIDFFKKFNDTYGHPKGDCVLKDLAKVIRKSIREEDAACRIGGEEFAVIFYHIDENKTAQIAERIRETFEKTDFSDIAPKIPTVTVSIGVAGLRSDETIEAWVGRTDEALYQAKATGRNRVVVSEK
;
A
#
# COMPACT_ATOMS: atom_id res chain seq x y z
N MET A 1 -0.83 -18.82 7.00
CA MET A 1 -1.57 -17.96 6.04
C MET A 1 -3.00 -17.71 6.55
N LYS A 2 -3.80 -18.76 6.79
CA LYS A 2 -5.11 -18.64 7.44
C LYS A 2 -5.07 -17.88 8.78
N THR A 3 -4.10 -18.17 9.65
CA THR A 3 -4.01 -17.58 11.00
C THR A 3 -3.82 -16.05 11.01
N LYS A 4 -3.02 -15.47 10.12
CA LYS A 4 -2.75 -14.02 10.12
C LYS A 4 -3.90 -13.19 9.53
N ILE A 5 -4.57 -13.73 8.51
CA ILE A 5 -5.78 -13.14 7.95
C ILE A 5 -6.90 -13.21 8.98
N VAL A 6 -7.02 -14.36 9.68
CA VAL A 6 -7.94 -14.52 10.80
C VAL A 6 -7.62 -13.51 11.90
N ILE A 7 -6.34 -13.26 12.24
CA ILE A 7 -5.96 -12.21 13.20
C ILE A 7 -6.34 -10.81 12.69
N GLY A 8 -6.05 -10.45 11.45
CA GLY A 8 -6.45 -9.14 10.89
C GLY A 8 -7.97 -8.95 10.86
N ILE A 9 -8.72 -10.00 10.52
CA ILE A 9 -10.19 -10.03 10.60
C ILE A 9 -10.65 -9.92 12.06
N TRP A 10 -10.04 -10.63 13.01
CA TRP A 10 -10.36 -10.51 14.44
C TRP A 10 -10.06 -9.13 15.00
N ILE A 11 -8.97 -8.49 14.58
CA ILE A 11 -8.67 -7.11 14.95
C ILE A 11 -9.72 -6.19 14.34
N GLY A 12 -10.04 -6.34 13.04
CA GLY A 12 -11.12 -5.58 12.40
C GLY A 12 -12.47 -5.78 13.09
N ILE A 13 -12.80 -7.01 13.51
CA ILE A 13 -13.98 -7.34 14.30
C ILE A 13 -13.88 -6.70 15.68
N MET A 14 -12.74 -6.74 16.37
CA MET A 14 -12.56 -6.10 17.68
C MET A 14 -12.75 -4.59 17.62
N ILE A 15 -12.34 -3.95 16.52
CA ILE A 15 -12.56 -2.52 16.27
C ILE A 15 -14.02 -2.28 15.95
N LEU A 16 -14.62 -3.08 15.06
CA LEU A 16 -16.03 -2.97 14.75
C LEU A 16 -16.89 -3.19 15.99
N THR A 17 -16.57 -4.18 16.83
CA THR A 17 -17.24 -4.44 18.09
C THR A 17 -16.91 -3.37 19.10
N GLY A 18 -15.67 -2.88 19.22
CA GLY A 18 -15.29 -1.81 20.13
C GLY A 18 -15.99 -0.49 19.79
N TRP A 19 -16.11 -0.20 18.50
CA TRP A 19 -16.89 0.89 17.95
C TRP A 19 -18.36 0.66 18.28
N ILE A 20 -18.96 -0.45 17.83
CA ILE A 20 -20.37 -0.79 18.13
C ILE A 20 -20.66 -0.79 19.63
N THR A 21 -19.79 -1.28 20.51
CA THR A 21 -19.99 -1.29 21.96
C THR A 21 -19.78 0.09 22.59
N GLY A 22 -18.87 0.91 22.05
CA GLY A 22 -18.70 2.29 22.46
C GLY A 22 -19.91 3.17 22.10
N TRP A 23 -20.63 2.81 21.03
CA TRP A 23 -21.86 3.45 20.59
C TRP A 23 -23.13 2.87 21.21
N ALA A 24 -23.20 1.55 21.37
CA ALA A 24 -24.35 0.80 21.90
C ALA A 24 -24.37 0.69 23.42
N ALA A 25 -23.32 1.15 24.11
CA ALA A 25 -23.41 1.48 25.53
C ALA A 25 -24.32 2.70 25.70
N GLU A 26 -25.63 2.49 25.57
CA GLU A 26 -26.63 3.38 26.12
C GLU A 26 -26.37 3.43 27.63
N ASP A 27 -26.00 4.60 28.13
CA ASP A 27 -26.08 4.85 29.56
C ASP A 27 -27.58 4.88 29.87
N THR A 28 -28.11 3.76 30.39
CA THR A 28 -29.54 3.60 30.72
C THR A 28 -30.03 4.63 31.75
N ASN A 29 -29.11 5.43 32.31
CA ASN A 29 -29.39 6.51 33.24
C ASN A 29 -29.54 7.89 32.56
N ASN A 30 -29.12 8.08 31.30
CA ASN A 30 -29.23 9.37 30.62
C ASN A 30 -30.58 9.52 29.91
N LYS A 31 -31.16 10.71 29.96
CA LYS A 31 -32.37 11.01 29.19
C LYS A 31 -32.01 11.17 27.71
N PRO A 32 -32.79 10.58 26.78
CA PRO A 32 -32.56 10.82 25.36
C PRO A 32 -32.77 12.30 25.01
N PRO A 33 -32.05 12.84 24.02
CA PRO A 33 -32.23 14.21 23.58
C PRO A 33 -33.64 14.38 22.99
N LEU A 34 -34.23 15.55 23.24
CA LEU A 34 -35.49 15.95 22.62
C LEU A 34 -35.21 16.46 21.22
N MET A 35 -35.89 15.87 20.23
CA MET A 35 -35.62 16.13 18.82
C MET A 35 -36.50 17.29 18.34
N VAL A 36 -35.89 18.46 18.15
CA VAL A 36 -36.58 19.68 17.73
C VAL A 36 -37.32 19.49 16.41
N GLY A 37 -36.80 18.64 15.51
CA GLY A 37 -37.42 18.38 14.20
C GLY A 37 -38.87 17.87 14.27
N GLU A 38 -39.25 17.18 15.34
CA GLU A 38 -40.63 16.66 15.49
C GLU A 38 -41.66 17.76 15.66
N ILE A 39 -41.27 18.89 16.24
CA ILE A 39 -42.15 20.03 16.54
C ILE A 39 -41.83 21.28 15.72
N ALA A 40 -40.70 21.29 15.00
CA ALA A 40 -40.23 22.45 14.27
C ALA A 40 -40.99 22.67 12.97
N GLN A 41 -40.99 23.93 12.57
CA GLN A 41 -41.40 24.37 11.24
C GLN A 41 -40.19 24.87 10.48
N PHE A 42 -40.21 24.75 9.15
CA PHE A 42 -39.14 25.24 8.30
C PHE A 42 -39.66 26.06 7.12
N LEU A 43 -38.82 26.95 6.63
CA LEU A 43 -39.03 27.75 5.43
C LEU A 43 -37.76 27.61 4.57
N VAL A 44 -37.96 27.30 3.29
CA VAL A 44 -36.89 27.28 2.29
C VAL A 44 -36.79 28.67 1.68
N ASP A 45 -35.59 29.24 1.72
CA ASP A 45 -35.26 30.53 1.13
C ASP A 45 -34.25 30.31 -0.02
N PRO A 46 -34.72 30.18 -1.28
CA PRO A 46 -33.85 29.99 -2.43
C PRO A 46 -33.03 31.23 -2.81
N SER A 47 -33.47 32.44 -2.45
CA SER A 47 -32.73 33.68 -2.75
C SER A 47 -31.61 33.92 -1.74
N GLY A 48 -31.80 33.47 -0.49
CA GLY A 48 -30.90 33.74 0.62
C GLY A 48 -30.94 35.20 1.08
N GLU A 49 -31.94 35.96 0.61
CA GLU A 49 -32.09 37.39 0.88
C GLU A 49 -32.98 37.67 2.09
N VAL A 50 -33.71 36.66 2.59
CA VAL A 50 -34.60 36.84 3.74
C VAL A 50 -33.77 37.14 4.98
N VAL A 51 -34.03 38.29 5.61
CA VAL A 51 -33.39 38.70 6.86
C VAL A 51 -34.33 38.55 8.05
N PHE A 52 -33.74 38.34 9.24
CA PHE A 52 -34.48 38.08 10.46
C PHE A 52 -35.48 39.20 10.81
N GLU A 53 -35.08 40.46 10.63
CA GLU A 53 -35.89 41.63 10.97
C GLU A 53 -37.20 41.69 10.17
N GLU A 54 -37.19 41.29 8.90
CA GLU A 54 -38.38 41.20 8.06
C GLU A 54 -39.31 40.08 8.54
N MET A 55 -38.72 38.95 8.94
CA MET A 55 -39.47 37.79 9.42
C MET A 55 -40.22 38.04 10.74
N ILE A 56 -39.65 38.85 11.64
CA ILE A 56 -40.34 39.22 12.89
C ILE A 56 -41.30 40.40 12.71
N ALA A 57 -41.04 41.30 11.76
CA ALA A 57 -41.91 42.44 11.49
C ALA A 57 -43.24 41.99 10.87
N ASP A 58 -43.20 40.90 10.12
CA ASP A 58 -44.34 40.33 9.40
C ASP A 58 -44.82 38.99 10.00
N ALA A 59 -44.50 38.74 11.28
CA ALA A 59 -44.79 37.46 11.94
C ALA A 59 -46.30 37.11 12.01
N ASP A 60 -47.18 38.10 11.85
CA ASP A 60 -48.65 37.96 11.82
C ASP A 60 -49.22 37.96 10.39
N SER A 61 -48.38 38.10 9.35
CA SER A 61 -48.81 38.01 7.95
C SER A 61 -48.52 36.60 7.40
N ASP A 62 -49.37 36.14 6.49
CA ASP A 62 -49.18 34.88 5.78
C ASP A 62 -48.06 34.96 4.72
N PHE A 63 -47.21 36.00 4.72
CA PHE A 63 -46.16 36.18 3.72
C PHE A 63 -45.08 35.10 3.78
N PHE A 64 -44.71 34.65 4.99
CA PHE A 64 -43.75 33.57 5.19
C PHE A 64 -44.47 32.27 5.59
N GLU A 65 -44.76 31.41 4.59
CA GLU A 65 -45.39 30.11 4.82
C GLU A 65 -44.39 29.06 5.34
N PHE A 66 -44.27 28.98 6.67
CA PHE A 66 -43.53 27.91 7.34
C PHE A 66 -44.28 26.58 7.28
N GLN A 67 -43.57 25.53 6.87
CA GLN A 67 -44.09 24.16 6.77
C GLN A 67 -43.74 23.37 8.03
N ASN A 68 -44.70 22.63 8.58
CA ASN A 68 -44.42 21.69 9.67
C ASN A 68 -43.49 20.59 9.15
N HIS A 69 -42.42 20.28 9.89
CA HIS A 69 -41.51 19.19 9.53
C HIS A 69 -42.06 17.83 9.97
N GLY A 70 -42.27 17.64 11.28
CA GLY A 70 -42.89 16.42 11.83
C GLY A 70 -42.01 15.17 11.81
N SER A 71 -40.69 15.32 11.58
CA SER A 71 -39.72 14.23 11.60
C SER A 71 -38.50 14.59 12.44
N ARG A 72 -37.86 13.60 13.07
CA ARG A 72 -36.68 13.80 13.93
C ARG A 72 -35.50 14.43 13.22
N VAL A 73 -35.34 14.16 11.92
CA VAL A 73 -34.16 14.50 11.13
C VAL A 73 -34.56 15.42 9.99
N PHE A 74 -33.87 16.55 9.83
CA PHE A 74 -34.00 17.41 8.66
C PHE A 74 -33.24 16.77 7.49
N GLN A 75 -33.92 16.57 6.35
CA GLN A 75 -33.37 15.89 5.17
C GLN A 75 -33.44 16.77 3.92
N PHE A 76 -32.82 17.95 3.97
CA PHE A 76 -32.87 18.90 2.85
C PHE A 76 -31.93 18.51 1.70
N GLY A 77 -31.01 17.56 1.93
CA GLY A 77 -30.11 17.06 0.90
C GLY A 77 -29.08 18.08 0.44
N LEU A 78 -28.60 17.92 -0.80
CA LEU A 78 -27.60 18.81 -1.40
C LEU A 78 -28.30 19.94 -2.18
N THR A 79 -28.48 21.09 -1.54
CA THR A 79 -29.05 22.30 -2.15
C THR A 79 -28.30 23.56 -1.70
N LYS A 80 -28.35 24.62 -2.52
CA LYS A 80 -27.85 25.95 -2.17
C LYS A 80 -28.83 26.77 -1.31
N ASP A 81 -30.09 26.35 -1.24
CA ASP A 81 -31.14 27.14 -0.60
C ASP A 81 -30.84 27.33 0.90
N VAL A 82 -31.12 28.52 1.43
CA VAL A 82 -31.05 28.80 2.86
C VAL A 82 -32.26 28.18 3.54
N HIS A 83 -32.08 27.64 4.75
CA HIS A 83 -33.18 27.03 5.50
C HIS A 83 -33.39 27.76 6.81
N TRP A 84 -34.57 28.33 6.97
CA TRP A 84 -35.03 28.89 8.23
C TRP A 84 -35.81 27.84 8.99
N ILE A 85 -35.49 27.65 10.27
CA ILE A 85 -36.11 26.69 11.16
C ILE A 85 -36.66 27.48 12.35
N ARG A 86 -37.91 27.22 12.75
CA ARG A 86 -38.49 27.82 13.95
C ARG A 86 -39.22 26.81 14.82
N PHE A 87 -39.18 27.02 16.13
CA PHE A 87 -39.87 26.19 17.13
C PHE A 87 -40.12 27.00 18.40
N LYS A 88 -41.09 26.60 19.23
CA LYS A 88 -41.28 27.21 20.55
C LYS A 88 -40.70 26.32 21.64
N VAL A 89 -40.19 26.93 22.70
CA VAL A 89 -39.67 26.17 23.84
C VAL A 89 -40.80 25.61 24.69
N ASN A 90 -41.97 26.27 24.73
CA ASN A 90 -43.14 25.79 25.45
C ASN A 90 -43.78 24.52 24.83
N ASP A 91 -43.40 24.17 23.60
CA ASP A 91 -43.85 22.93 22.96
C ASP A 91 -43.13 21.69 23.54
N PHE A 92 -42.11 21.88 24.39
CA PHE A 92 -41.43 20.83 25.14
C PHE A 92 -41.94 20.73 26.62
N GLU A 93 -41.51 19.70 27.36
CA GLU A 93 -41.99 19.44 28.74
C GLU A 93 -41.78 20.62 29.72
N GLU A 94 -42.76 20.88 30.61
CA GLU A 94 -42.73 21.96 31.63
C GLU A 94 -41.45 21.99 32.48
N ASN A 95 -40.82 20.84 32.72
CA ASN A 95 -39.58 20.74 33.52
C ASN A 95 -38.38 21.46 32.87
N ILE A 96 -38.38 21.58 31.54
CA ILE A 96 -37.29 22.23 30.78
C ILE A 96 -37.34 23.74 31.02
N LEU A 97 -38.55 24.32 31.03
CA LEU A 97 -38.78 25.74 31.29
C LEU A 97 -38.22 26.20 32.65
N ALA A 98 -38.27 25.33 33.66
CA ALA A 98 -37.74 25.60 34.99
C ALA A 98 -36.19 25.60 35.07
N SER A 99 -35.51 25.00 34.09
CA SER A 99 -34.06 24.77 34.10
C SER A 99 -33.38 24.99 32.74
N CYS A 100 -33.94 25.87 31.90
CA CYS A 100 -33.48 26.12 30.51
C CYS A 100 -31.97 26.34 30.38
N ASN A 101 -31.33 27.02 31.34
CA ASN A 101 -29.90 27.30 31.31
C ASN A 101 -28.99 26.07 31.50
N GLN A 102 -29.57 24.92 31.87
CA GLN A 102 -28.88 23.63 31.97
C GLN A 102 -29.00 22.82 30.67
N TYR A 103 -29.76 23.31 29.68
CA TYR A 103 -29.95 22.65 28.39
C TYR A 103 -29.08 23.28 27.31
N LEU A 104 -28.57 22.40 26.46
CA LEU A 104 -27.81 22.69 25.25
C LEU A 104 -28.68 22.38 24.03
N LEU A 105 -28.74 23.34 23.11
CA LEU A 105 -29.25 23.15 21.77
C LEU A 105 -28.06 22.82 20.86
N TYR A 106 -28.05 21.65 20.24
CA TYR A 106 -26.94 21.23 19.40
C TYR A 106 -27.41 20.72 18.04
N PHE A 107 -26.53 20.87 17.05
CA PHE A 107 -26.70 20.33 15.71
C PHE A 107 -25.78 19.12 15.55
N ASP A 108 -26.33 17.93 15.33
CA ASP A 108 -25.56 16.67 15.27
C ASP A 108 -24.72 16.49 13.97
N TYR A 109 -24.37 17.60 13.32
CA TYR A 109 -23.60 17.65 12.08
C TYR A 109 -22.57 18.78 12.13
N SER A 110 -21.29 18.39 12.03
CA SER A 110 -20.12 19.28 12.05
C SER A 110 -19.94 20.08 10.75
N GLY A 111 -20.47 19.57 9.62
CA GLY A 111 -20.33 20.16 8.30
C GLY A 111 -21.29 21.33 8.00
N ILE A 112 -21.93 21.90 9.02
CA ILE A 112 -22.77 23.08 8.86
C ILE A 112 -21.85 24.31 8.76
N GLU A 113 -22.05 25.10 7.71
CA GLU A 113 -21.20 26.25 7.39
C GLU A 113 -21.49 27.44 8.27
N SER A 114 -22.78 27.80 8.37
CA SER A 114 -23.24 28.84 9.26
C SER A 114 -24.58 28.45 9.88
N VAL A 115 -24.67 28.71 11.18
CA VAL A 115 -25.90 28.68 11.96
C VAL A 115 -26.05 30.04 12.62
N GLU A 116 -27.13 30.75 12.31
CA GLU A 116 -27.52 31.96 13.01
C GLU A 116 -28.80 31.68 13.82
N LEU A 117 -28.69 31.69 15.14
CA LEU A 117 -29.81 31.48 16.04
C LEU A 117 -30.27 32.80 16.64
N TYR A 118 -31.58 33.04 16.61
CA TYR A 118 -32.23 34.17 17.24
C TYR A 118 -33.13 33.64 18.35
N ILE A 119 -32.71 33.85 19.60
CA ILE A 119 -33.40 33.33 20.78
C ILE A 119 -34.16 34.48 21.47
N PRO A 120 -35.48 34.35 21.68
CA PRO A 120 -36.27 35.38 22.35
C PRO A 120 -36.00 35.33 23.86
N ILE A 121 -35.63 36.47 24.44
CA ILE A 121 -35.43 36.65 25.89
C ILE A 121 -36.39 37.72 26.42
N GLN A 122 -36.83 37.56 27.66
CA GLN A 122 -37.64 38.52 28.38
C GLN A 122 -36.73 39.56 29.06
N ASP A 123 -36.87 40.83 28.67
CA ASP A 123 -36.18 41.98 29.27
C ASP A 123 -37.21 43.04 29.66
N LYS A 124 -37.41 43.24 30.98
CA LYS A 124 -38.31 44.26 31.56
C LYS A 124 -39.68 44.34 30.85
N GLU A 125 -40.37 43.20 30.76
CA GLU A 125 -41.69 43.01 30.13
C GLU A 125 -41.74 43.11 28.58
N LYS A 126 -40.60 43.24 27.90
CA LYS A 126 -40.53 43.16 26.43
C LYS A 126 -39.69 41.97 25.98
N THR A 127 -40.13 41.30 24.92
CA THR A 127 -39.32 40.29 24.23
C THR A 127 -38.23 40.99 23.42
N ARG A 128 -36.98 40.56 23.59
CA ARG A 128 -35.84 40.94 22.74
C ARG A 128 -35.21 39.67 22.18
N TYR A 129 -34.71 39.70 20.94
CA TYR A 129 -33.94 38.58 20.39
C TYR A 129 -32.44 38.76 20.62
N VAL A 130 -31.77 37.68 21.02
CA VAL A 130 -30.31 37.58 21.10
C VAL A 130 -29.85 36.68 19.96
N GLN A 131 -28.85 37.15 19.20
CA GLN A 131 -28.23 36.40 18.13
C GLN A 131 -27.06 35.57 18.66
N PHE A 132 -27.00 34.30 18.27
CA PHE A 132 -25.86 33.41 18.45
C PHE A 132 -25.40 32.92 17.07
N LEU A 133 -24.08 32.91 16.87
CA LEU A 133 -23.45 32.43 15.65
C LEU A 133 -22.70 31.13 15.92
N GLY A 134 -22.82 30.17 15.02
CA GLY A 134 -22.03 28.95 15.04
C GLY A 134 -21.92 28.32 13.65
N GLY A 135 -21.45 27.09 13.60
CA GLY A 135 -21.02 26.47 12.34
C GLY A 135 -19.56 26.78 12.04
N PHE A 136 -19.00 26.15 11.01
CA PHE A 136 -17.55 26.18 10.82
C PHE A 136 -16.96 27.54 10.45
N ARG A 137 -17.74 28.49 9.92
CA ARG A 137 -17.28 29.86 9.64
C ARG A 137 -17.27 30.79 10.85
N HIS A 138 -17.84 30.34 11.97
CA HIS A 138 -17.99 31.12 13.18
C HIS A 138 -17.40 30.38 14.39
N SER A 139 -16.39 29.54 14.14
CA SER A 139 -15.86 28.64 15.16
C SER A 139 -15.22 29.46 16.29
N GLY A 140 -15.68 29.28 17.53
CA GLY A 140 -15.10 29.95 18.69
C GLY A 140 -15.46 31.43 18.85
N VAL A 141 -16.43 31.93 18.08
CA VAL A 141 -16.94 33.30 18.24
C VAL A 141 -18.04 33.36 19.29
N GLN A 142 -19.02 32.45 19.25
CA GLN A 142 -20.21 32.47 20.11
C GLN A 142 -20.82 31.08 20.42
N ASP A 143 -20.38 30.00 19.77
CA ASP A 143 -20.76 28.63 20.12
C ASP A 143 -19.94 28.11 21.32
N GLU A 144 -20.46 27.10 22.01
CA GLU A 144 -19.74 26.46 23.12
C GLU A 144 -18.46 25.80 22.59
N THR A 145 -17.31 26.36 22.98
CA THR A 145 -15.99 25.86 22.54
C THR A 145 -15.68 24.49 23.14
N GLY A 146 -15.06 23.61 22.34
CA GLY A 146 -14.64 22.28 22.77
C GLY A 146 -15.60 21.15 22.42
N TYR A 147 -16.63 21.42 21.61
CA TYR A 147 -17.50 20.39 21.03
C TYR A 147 -17.23 20.18 19.53
N ILE A 148 -17.44 18.96 19.03
CA ILE A 148 -17.31 18.65 17.59
C ILE A 148 -18.48 19.19 16.75
N PHE A 149 -19.55 19.59 17.42
CA PHE A 149 -20.82 20.05 16.87
C PHE A 149 -21.04 21.52 17.19
N PRO A 150 -21.81 22.27 16.37
CA PRO A 150 -22.35 23.55 16.79
C PRO A 150 -23.29 23.36 17.98
N VAL A 151 -22.96 24.00 19.11
CA VAL A 151 -23.63 23.83 20.40
C VAL A 151 -23.89 25.21 21.03
N PHE A 152 -25.10 25.41 21.54
CA PHE A 152 -25.55 26.67 22.09
C PHE A 152 -26.24 26.44 23.42
N ARG A 153 -25.83 27.20 24.44
CA ARG A 153 -26.49 27.21 25.75
C ARG A 153 -27.71 28.13 25.71
N LEU A 154 -28.86 27.63 26.15
CA LEU A 154 -30.06 28.46 26.20
C LEU A 154 -29.97 29.51 27.33
N PRO A 155 -30.40 30.76 27.08
CA PRO A 155 -30.45 31.79 28.11
C PRO A 155 -31.51 31.49 29.18
N GLN A 156 -31.24 31.88 30.42
CA GLN A 156 -32.13 31.61 31.56
C GLN A 156 -33.48 32.34 31.47
N ASN A 157 -33.51 33.53 30.87
CA ASN A 157 -34.68 34.39 30.73
C ASN A 157 -35.36 34.24 29.36
N ILE A 158 -35.40 33.03 28.80
CA ILE A 158 -36.03 32.76 27.50
C ILE A 158 -37.55 33.05 27.55
N ASP A 159 -38.08 33.71 26.54
CA ASP A 159 -39.52 33.92 26.38
C ASP A 159 -40.10 32.72 25.63
N SER A 160 -40.69 31.77 26.38
CA SER A 160 -41.08 30.45 25.90
C SER A 160 -42.28 30.45 24.93
N GLU A 161 -43.06 31.53 24.92
CA GLU A 161 -44.25 31.68 24.05
C GLU A 161 -43.89 32.11 22.62
N LYS A 162 -42.69 32.69 22.45
CA LYS A 162 -42.16 33.17 21.18
C LYS A 162 -41.31 32.09 20.49
N TYR A 163 -41.22 32.19 19.17
CA TYR A 163 -40.42 31.28 18.37
C TYR A 163 -38.93 31.57 18.53
N VAL A 164 -38.14 30.52 18.68
CA VAL A 164 -36.72 30.53 18.36
C VAL A 164 -36.60 30.40 16.84
N TYR A 165 -35.73 31.19 16.21
CA TYR A 165 -35.45 31.11 14.77
C TYR A 165 -34.00 30.68 14.55
N GLY A 166 -33.76 29.78 13.61
CA GLY A 166 -32.45 29.32 13.20
C GLY A 166 -32.29 29.40 11.69
N LYS A 167 -31.34 30.18 11.22
CA LYS A 167 -30.93 30.24 9.81
C LYS A 167 -29.77 29.28 9.60
N VAL A 168 -29.93 28.33 8.70
CA VAL A 168 -28.92 27.29 8.41
C VAL A 168 -28.45 27.38 6.97
N GLU A 169 -27.15 27.57 6.80
CA GLU A 169 -26.46 27.62 5.51
C GLU A 169 -25.36 26.56 5.46
N SER A 170 -25.22 25.90 4.31
CA SER A 170 -24.10 24.99 4.05
C SER A 170 -23.98 24.64 2.57
N ILE A 171 -22.75 24.62 2.07
CA ILE A 171 -22.34 24.00 0.80
C ILE A 171 -22.34 22.46 0.84
N TYR A 172 -22.35 21.87 2.03
CA TYR A 172 -22.45 20.43 2.24
C TYR A 172 -23.93 19.99 2.29
N SER A 173 -24.15 18.68 2.37
CA SER A 173 -25.51 18.16 2.48
C SER A 173 -26.12 18.56 3.82
N LYS A 174 -27.31 19.17 3.78
CA LYS A 174 -28.06 19.63 4.95
C LYS A 174 -28.94 18.51 5.50
N ASN A 175 -28.27 17.49 6.02
CA ASN A 175 -28.90 16.34 6.65
C ASN A 175 -28.38 16.24 8.09
N PHE A 176 -29.19 16.72 9.02
CA PHE A 176 -28.85 16.88 10.44
C PHE A 176 -30.11 16.81 11.30
N SER A 177 -29.90 16.64 12.59
CA SER A 177 -30.91 16.75 13.62
C SER A 177 -30.53 17.88 14.57
N ILE A 178 -31.55 18.54 15.11
CA ILE A 178 -31.38 19.52 16.18
C ILE A 178 -31.89 18.87 17.47
N GLY A 179 -30.99 18.72 18.44
CA GLY A 179 -31.28 18.11 19.73
C GLY A 179 -31.26 19.13 20.85
N LEU A 180 -32.16 18.96 21.82
CA LEU A 180 -32.17 19.67 23.09
C LEU A 180 -31.88 18.67 24.20
N VAL A 181 -30.82 18.91 24.98
CA VAL A 181 -30.30 17.93 25.95
C VAL A 181 -29.68 18.64 27.15
N GLU A 182 -29.72 18.02 28.33
CA GLU A 182 -29.04 18.55 29.52
C GLU A 182 -27.52 18.47 29.36
N GLU A 183 -26.78 19.50 29.80
CA GLU A 183 -25.33 19.61 29.64
C GLU A 183 -24.57 18.38 30.17
N LYS A 184 -25.01 17.81 31.31
CA LYS A 184 -24.40 16.62 31.91
C LYS A 184 -24.51 15.38 31.00
N ASP A 185 -25.64 15.22 30.30
CA ASP A 185 -25.94 14.06 29.47
C ASP A 185 -25.23 14.19 28.11
N PHE A 186 -25.08 15.43 27.63
CA PHE A 186 -24.35 15.73 26.41
C PHE A 186 -22.85 15.49 26.54
N ALA A 187 -22.24 15.88 27.67
CA ALA A 187 -20.81 15.66 27.93
C ALA A 187 -20.44 14.16 27.86
N GLY A 188 -21.28 13.29 28.44
CA GLY A 188 -21.08 11.84 28.35
C GLY A 188 -21.17 11.31 26.91
N THR A 189 -22.13 11.82 26.13
CA THR A 189 -22.29 11.46 24.72
C THR A 189 -21.08 11.90 23.90
N GLN A 190 -20.65 13.14 24.01
CA GLN A 190 -19.45 13.64 23.32
C GLN A 190 -18.21 12.81 23.67
N HIS A 191 -18.00 12.49 24.95
CA HIS A 191 -16.82 11.73 25.37
C HIS A 191 -16.74 10.36 24.68
N ARG A 192 -17.87 9.66 24.54
CA ARG A 192 -17.93 8.37 23.81
C ARG A 192 -17.62 8.52 22.32
N ILE A 193 -18.14 9.57 21.69
CA ILE A 193 -17.85 9.87 20.27
C ILE A 193 -16.35 10.13 20.11
N LEU A 194 -15.78 11.01 20.93
CA LEU A 194 -14.38 11.38 20.85
C LEU A 194 -13.46 10.18 21.09
N MET A 195 -13.71 9.36 22.12
CA MET A 195 -12.94 8.13 22.36
C MET A 195 -12.97 7.18 21.15
N SER A 196 -14.16 6.99 20.55
CA SER A 196 -14.33 6.12 19.38
C SER A 196 -13.56 6.62 18.17
N LEU A 197 -13.63 7.93 17.91
CA LEU A 197 -12.91 8.56 16.81
C LEU A 197 -11.39 8.57 17.05
N SER A 198 -10.93 8.94 18.25
CA SER A 198 -9.50 8.94 18.61
C SER A 198 -8.87 7.57 18.45
N PHE A 199 -9.59 6.50 18.80
CA PHE A 199 -9.13 5.13 18.60
C PHE A 199 -8.94 4.81 17.10
N VAL A 200 -9.90 5.19 16.25
CA VAL A 200 -9.82 4.96 14.79
C VAL A 200 -8.68 5.78 14.17
N TYR A 201 -8.55 7.07 14.50
CA TYR A 201 -7.46 7.90 13.99
C TYR A 201 -6.08 7.44 14.48
N GLY A 202 -5.99 6.97 15.73
CA GLY A 202 -4.78 6.35 16.27
C GLY A 202 -4.37 5.10 15.49
N ALA A 203 -5.33 4.24 15.13
CA ALA A 203 -5.08 3.09 14.27
C ALA A 203 -4.59 3.52 12.87
N MET A 204 -5.23 4.50 12.24
CA MET A 204 -4.82 5.03 10.94
C MET A 204 -3.40 5.60 10.96
N LEU A 205 -3.04 6.37 12.00
CA LEU A 205 -1.69 6.89 12.21
C LEU A 205 -0.67 5.76 12.37
N ALA A 206 -0.96 4.75 13.20
CA ALA A 206 -0.08 3.61 13.39
C ALA A 206 0.14 2.84 12.08
N MET A 207 -0.92 2.63 11.28
CA MET A 207 -0.81 1.98 9.98
C MET A 207 -0.03 2.83 8.98
N MET A 208 -0.18 4.15 9.01
CA MET A 208 0.60 5.06 8.17
C MET A 208 2.10 4.97 8.49
N LEU A 209 2.48 5.04 9.78
CA LEU A 209 3.88 4.92 10.22
C LEU A 209 4.47 3.55 9.87
N TYR A 210 3.71 2.48 10.10
CA TYR A 210 4.11 1.11 9.75
C TYR A 210 4.42 0.98 8.25
N ASN A 211 3.53 1.47 7.38
CA ASN A 211 3.74 1.39 5.93
C ASN A 211 4.84 2.33 5.45
N MET A 212 5.11 3.43 6.15
CA MET A 212 6.25 4.30 5.87
C MET A 212 7.58 3.58 6.17
N VAL A 213 7.67 2.82 7.27
CA VAL A 213 8.83 1.96 7.55
C VAL A 213 8.99 0.90 6.45
N LEU A 214 7.91 0.27 6.01
CA LEU A 214 7.95 -0.69 4.90
C LEU A 214 8.41 -0.04 3.59
N TYR A 215 8.00 1.19 3.30
CA TYR A 215 8.49 1.94 2.15
C TYR A 215 10.02 2.11 2.20
N PHE A 216 10.58 2.56 3.33
CA PHE A 216 12.03 2.74 3.43
C PHE A 216 12.80 1.42 3.33
N ALA A 217 12.26 0.35 3.88
CA ALA A 217 12.85 -0.98 3.81
C ALA A 217 12.79 -1.59 2.39
N MET A 218 11.74 -1.33 1.62
CA MET A 218 11.46 -2.02 0.35
C MET A 218 11.67 -1.17 -0.90
N LYS A 219 11.63 0.17 -0.78
CA LYS A 219 11.71 1.14 -1.89
C LYS A 219 10.64 0.94 -2.98
N ASP A 220 9.54 0.26 -2.66
CA ASP A 220 8.39 0.07 -3.57
C ASP A 220 7.41 1.23 -3.41
N LYS A 221 7.11 1.93 -4.52
CA LYS A 221 6.22 3.09 -4.54
C LYS A 221 4.79 2.78 -4.11
N THR A 222 4.35 1.52 -4.17
CA THR A 222 3.01 1.11 -3.69
C THR A 222 2.76 1.58 -2.25
N TYR A 223 3.76 1.45 -1.38
CA TYR A 223 3.65 1.85 0.03
C TYR A 223 3.54 3.37 0.18
N LEU A 224 4.26 4.12 -0.65
CA LEU A 224 4.17 5.58 -0.63
C LEU A 224 2.79 6.06 -1.09
N TYR A 225 2.22 5.43 -2.13
CA TYR A 225 0.87 5.75 -2.56
C TYR A 225 -0.17 5.44 -1.49
N TYR A 226 0.01 4.32 -0.79
CA TYR A 226 -0.84 3.94 0.34
C TYR A 226 -0.75 4.91 1.52
N VAL A 227 0.47 5.32 1.89
CA VAL A 227 0.70 6.33 2.94
C VAL A 227 0.04 7.66 2.57
N GLY A 228 0.19 8.11 1.32
CA GLY A 228 -0.49 9.31 0.83
C GLY A 228 -2.01 9.18 0.91
N TYR A 229 -2.57 8.04 0.53
CA TYR A 229 -4.01 7.76 0.65
C TYR A 229 -4.49 7.88 2.10
N ILE A 230 -3.85 7.18 3.04
CA ILE A 230 -4.24 7.22 4.45
C ILE A 230 -4.08 8.62 5.04
N LEU A 231 -3.01 9.35 4.70
CA LEU A 231 -2.79 10.72 5.18
C LEU A 231 -3.93 11.65 4.77
N PHE A 232 -4.23 11.75 3.47
CA PHE A 232 -5.26 12.66 2.97
C PHE A 232 -6.67 12.21 3.35
N MET A 233 -6.93 10.90 3.46
CA MET A 233 -8.19 10.41 4.04
C MET A 233 -8.33 10.76 5.52
N THR A 234 -7.23 10.72 6.28
CA THR A 234 -7.24 11.09 7.70
C THR A 234 -7.62 12.57 7.85
N ILE A 235 -6.96 13.46 7.10
CA ILE A 235 -7.24 14.89 7.11
C ILE A 235 -8.71 15.15 6.73
N TYR A 236 -9.17 14.55 5.62
CA TYR A 236 -10.56 14.67 5.18
C TYR A 236 -11.56 14.23 6.28
N GLN A 237 -11.33 13.07 6.89
CA GLN A 237 -12.22 12.54 7.91
C GLN A 237 -12.19 13.36 9.20
N MET A 238 -11.03 13.89 9.60
CA MET A 238 -10.91 14.75 10.77
C MET A 238 -11.70 16.07 10.58
N SER A 239 -11.69 16.63 9.37
CA SER A 239 -12.55 17.77 9.04
C SER A 239 -14.03 17.40 9.03
N VAL A 240 -14.41 16.31 8.35
CA VAL A 240 -15.83 15.87 8.28
C VAL A 240 -16.40 15.55 9.66
N THR A 241 -15.59 15.05 10.59
CA THR A 241 -16.04 14.75 11.96
C THR A 241 -15.96 15.94 12.92
N GLY A 242 -15.39 17.07 12.50
CA GLY A 242 -15.22 18.27 13.33
C GLY A 242 -14.08 18.19 14.35
N ILE A 243 -13.31 17.10 14.42
CA ILE A 243 -12.21 16.95 15.37
C ILE A 243 -11.14 18.04 15.20
N ILE A 244 -10.91 18.47 13.97
CA ILE A 244 -9.84 19.43 13.69
C ILE A 244 -10.02 20.75 14.44
N LYS A 245 -11.27 21.17 14.67
CA LYS A 245 -11.64 22.38 15.42
C LYS A 245 -11.26 22.31 16.90
N ILE A 246 -11.29 21.11 17.48
CA ILE A 246 -10.94 20.90 18.90
C ILE A 246 -9.42 21.05 19.10
N ILE A 247 -8.63 20.72 18.09
CA ILE A 247 -7.17 20.78 18.17
C ILE A 247 -6.69 22.24 18.07
N ASP A 248 -7.16 22.95 17.04
CA ASP A 248 -6.81 24.34 16.77
C ASP A 248 -7.90 24.98 15.88
N PHE A 249 -8.52 26.05 16.37
CA PHE A 249 -9.66 26.69 15.70
C PHE A 249 -9.27 27.33 14.37
N ASP A 250 -8.20 28.13 14.34
CA ASP A 250 -7.75 28.85 13.15
C ASP A 250 -7.32 27.87 12.04
N LEU A 251 -6.58 26.82 12.43
CA LEU A 251 -6.20 25.75 11.52
C LEU A 251 -7.43 24.97 11.04
N GLY A 252 -8.42 24.76 11.92
CA GLY A 252 -9.67 24.09 11.62
C GLY A 252 -10.46 24.80 10.52
N GLU A 253 -10.69 26.11 10.67
CA GLU A 253 -11.41 26.91 9.67
C GLU A 253 -10.70 26.89 8.30
N VAL A 254 -9.38 27.04 8.29
CA VAL A 254 -8.59 26.98 7.06
C VAL A 254 -8.68 25.60 6.40
N LEU A 255 -8.52 24.52 7.17
CA LEU A 255 -8.57 23.16 6.61
C LEU A 255 -9.99 22.76 6.17
N GLU A 256 -11.02 23.29 6.79
CA GLU A 256 -12.41 23.08 6.35
C GLU A 256 -12.70 23.71 5.00
N LEU A 257 -12.13 24.89 4.71
CA LEU A 257 -12.20 25.51 3.38
C LEU A 257 -11.61 24.62 2.27
N TYR A 258 -10.59 23.81 2.58
CA TYR A 258 -9.91 22.93 1.62
C TYR A 258 -10.27 21.45 1.78
N THR A 259 -11.25 21.10 2.60
CA THR A 259 -11.60 19.71 2.92
C THR A 259 -11.96 18.89 1.67
N LEU A 260 -12.70 19.48 0.74
CA LEU A 260 -13.01 18.83 -0.54
C LEU A 260 -11.76 18.55 -1.39
N ALA A 261 -10.77 19.44 -1.40
CA ALA A 261 -9.51 19.21 -2.10
C ALA A 261 -8.76 18.01 -1.51
N THR A 262 -8.74 17.87 -0.18
CA THR A 262 -8.13 16.70 0.48
C THR A 262 -8.79 15.39 0.09
N THR A 263 -10.11 15.35 -0.10
CA THR A 263 -10.83 14.18 -0.65
C THR A 263 -10.35 13.83 -2.05
N PHE A 264 -10.26 14.80 -2.96
CA PHE A 264 -9.80 14.52 -4.32
C PHE A 264 -8.36 14.03 -4.35
N ILE A 265 -7.49 14.61 -3.53
CA ILE A 265 -6.10 14.15 -3.39
C ILE A 265 -6.06 12.72 -2.82
N ALA A 266 -6.88 12.41 -1.81
CA ALA A 266 -7.01 11.07 -1.27
C ALA A 266 -7.45 10.05 -2.33
N ILE A 267 -8.44 10.41 -3.17
CA ILE A 267 -8.91 9.57 -4.28
C ILE A 267 -7.79 9.35 -5.31
N ILE A 268 -7.00 10.38 -5.65
CA ILE A 268 -5.84 10.24 -6.54
C ILE A 268 -4.86 9.21 -5.97
N PHE A 269 -4.52 9.30 -4.69
CA PHE A 269 -3.64 8.32 -4.05
C PHE A 269 -4.26 6.92 -3.97
N ALA A 270 -5.57 6.81 -3.73
CA ALA A 270 -6.29 5.53 -3.75
C ALA A 270 -6.22 4.87 -5.14
N LEU A 271 -6.39 5.67 -6.20
CA LEU A 271 -6.26 5.22 -7.60
C LEU A 271 -4.83 4.79 -7.93
N LEU A 272 -3.82 5.56 -7.53
CA LEU A 272 -2.41 5.21 -7.71
C LEU A 272 -2.04 3.93 -6.94
N PHE A 273 -2.55 3.81 -5.72
CA PHE A 273 -2.40 2.61 -4.90
C PHE A 273 -3.04 1.41 -5.59
N ALA A 274 -4.31 1.49 -5.99
CA ALA A 274 -5.00 0.41 -6.69
C ALA A 274 -4.30 0.04 -8.00
N TRP A 275 -3.86 1.05 -8.77
CA TRP A 275 -3.10 0.86 -10.01
C TRP A 275 -1.84 0.03 -9.79
N SER A 276 -1.06 0.36 -8.75
CA SER A 276 0.20 -0.30 -8.44
C SER A 276 0.00 -1.65 -7.74
N PHE A 277 -0.94 -1.73 -6.80
CA PHE A 277 -1.23 -2.93 -6.00
C PHE A 277 -1.88 -4.04 -6.85
N ILE A 278 -2.85 -3.67 -7.68
CA ILE A 278 -3.50 -4.57 -8.64
C ILE A 278 -2.65 -4.70 -9.91
N ASN A 279 -1.60 -3.91 -10.11
CA ASN A 279 -0.83 -3.95 -11.37
C ASN A 279 -1.77 -3.88 -12.60
N LEU A 280 -2.63 -2.86 -12.55
CA LEU A 280 -3.75 -2.64 -13.45
C LEU A 280 -3.38 -2.79 -14.93
N PRO A 281 -2.21 -2.27 -15.40
CA PRO A 281 -1.86 -2.35 -16.81
C PRO A 281 -1.72 -3.74 -17.39
N ILE A 282 -1.42 -4.73 -16.56
CA ILE A 282 -1.16 -6.10 -16.97
C ILE A 282 -2.45 -6.92 -16.87
N PHE A 283 -3.13 -6.87 -15.74
CA PHE A 283 -4.29 -7.73 -15.50
C PHE A 283 -5.59 -7.17 -16.11
N VAL A 284 -5.82 -5.86 -16.04
CA VAL A 284 -7.07 -5.25 -16.54
C VAL A 284 -6.77 -4.00 -17.38
N PRO A 285 -6.15 -4.17 -18.57
CA PRO A 285 -5.68 -3.05 -19.39
C PRO A 285 -6.81 -2.11 -19.84
N GLN A 286 -8.04 -2.62 -20.02
CA GLN A 286 -9.21 -1.82 -20.41
C GLN A 286 -9.63 -0.83 -19.32
N ALA A 287 -9.36 -1.12 -18.05
CA ALA A 287 -9.70 -0.24 -16.93
C ALA A 287 -8.78 0.99 -16.81
N LYS A 288 -7.71 1.09 -17.61
CA LYS A 288 -6.85 2.29 -17.65
C LYS A 288 -7.61 3.55 -18.03
N TYR A 289 -8.47 3.46 -19.05
CA TYR A 289 -9.21 4.60 -19.59
C TYR A 289 -10.20 5.21 -18.57
N PRO A 290 -11.09 4.44 -17.92
CA PRO A 290 -11.94 5.00 -16.89
C PRO A 290 -11.13 5.54 -15.70
N VAL A 291 -10.01 4.91 -15.32
CA VAL A 291 -9.13 5.41 -14.27
C VAL A 291 -8.48 6.75 -14.64
N TYR A 292 -8.06 6.96 -15.89
CA TYR A 292 -7.62 8.28 -16.37
C TYR A 292 -8.73 9.32 -16.32
N GLY A 293 -9.96 8.93 -16.65
CA GLY A 293 -11.14 9.77 -16.45
C GLY A 293 -11.29 10.21 -14.99
N CYS A 294 -11.18 9.28 -14.04
CA CYS A 294 -11.22 9.59 -12.62
C CYS A 294 -10.11 10.55 -12.17
N PHE A 295 -8.87 10.39 -12.67
CA PHE A 295 -7.80 11.35 -12.39
C PHE A 295 -8.15 12.75 -12.89
N ALA A 296 -8.65 12.87 -14.12
CA ALA A 296 -9.07 14.16 -14.68
C ALA A 296 -10.22 14.79 -13.88
N THR A 297 -11.23 14.00 -13.49
CA THR A 297 -12.34 14.47 -12.64
C THR A 297 -11.84 14.97 -11.29
N CYS A 298 -10.89 14.28 -10.66
CA CYS A 298 -10.28 14.75 -9.40
C CYS A 298 -9.52 16.06 -9.59
N SER A 299 -8.78 16.21 -10.70
CA SER A 299 -8.09 17.47 -11.01
C SER A 299 -9.08 18.62 -11.20
N VAL A 300 -10.19 18.40 -11.91
CA VAL A 300 -11.26 19.40 -12.04
C VAL A 300 -11.87 19.73 -10.68
N GLY A 301 -12.12 18.72 -9.85
CA GLY A 301 -12.61 18.92 -8.47
C GLY A 301 -11.69 19.82 -7.64
N ILE A 302 -10.38 19.59 -7.68
CA ILE A 302 -9.40 20.44 -6.99
C ILE A 302 -9.42 21.87 -7.53
N ILE A 303 -9.48 22.06 -8.85
CA ILE A 303 -9.55 23.38 -9.47
C ILE A 303 -10.82 24.14 -9.01
N LEU A 304 -11.96 23.45 -8.93
CA LEU A 304 -13.21 24.06 -8.44
C LEU A 304 -13.10 24.50 -6.98
N VAL A 305 -12.44 23.72 -6.12
CA VAL A 305 -12.20 24.13 -4.73
C VAL A 305 -11.32 25.37 -4.68
N LEU A 306 -10.21 25.37 -5.42
CA LEU A 306 -9.27 26.50 -5.46
C LEU A 306 -9.86 27.76 -6.09
N SER A 307 -10.86 27.64 -6.97
CA SER A 307 -11.57 28.76 -7.57
C SER A 307 -12.75 29.26 -6.73
N GLY A 308 -12.98 28.72 -5.53
CA GLY A 308 -14.12 29.06 -4.67
C GLY A 308 -15.47 28.43 -5.07
N ASN A 309 -15.50 27.54 -6.07
CA ASN A 309 -16.72 26.88 -6.56
C ASN A 309 -17.02 25.58 -5.78
N GLN A 310 -17.06 25.67 -4.44
CA GLN A 310 -17.08 24.51 -3.56
C GLN A 310 -18.35 23.65 -3.67
N PHE A 311 -19.52 24.25 -3.93
CA PHE A 311 -20.75 23.50 -4.14
C PHE A 311 -20.66 22.51 -5.32
N TYR A 312 -20.10 22.94 -6.46
CA TYR A 312 -19.91 22.07 -7.62
C TYR A 312 -18.81 21.03 -7.38
N ALA A 313 -17.74 21.41 -6.66
CA ALA A 313 -16.72 20.47 -6.23
C ALA A 313 -17.33 19.37 -5.33
N ASN A 314 -18.24 19.72 -4.43
CA ASN A 314 -18.95 18.77 -3.58
C ASN A 314 -19.80 17.81 -4.44
N GLY A 315 -20.57 18.34 -5.40
CA GLY A 315 -21.32 17.50 -6.35
C GLY A 315 -20.44 16.49 -7.10
N LEU A 316 -19.24 16.90 -7.55
CA LEU A 316 -18.25 15.98 -8.14
C LEU A 316 -17.71 14.95 -7.13
N ALA A 317 -17.51 15.33 -5.87
CA ALA A 317 -17.09 14.40 -4.83
C ALA A 317 -18.15 13.31 -4.59
N TYR A 318 -19.44 13.66 -4.58
CA TYR A 318 -20.55 12.71 -4.51
C TYR A 318 -20.58 11.78 -5.75
N LEU A 319 -20.40 12.33 -6.96
CA LEU A 319 -20.28 11.53 -8.17
C LEU A 319 -19.12 10.55 -8.07
N MET A 320 -17.94 10.99 -7.64
CA MET A 320 -16.78 10.12 -7.45
C MET A 320 -17.03 9.06 -6.36
N GLY A 321 -17.71 9.41 -5.27
CA GLY A 321 -18.10 8.51 -4.20
C GLY A 321 -19.04 7.38 -4.66
N THR A 322 -19.81 7.59 -5.74
CA THR A 322 -20.61 6.52 -6.35
C THR A 322 -19.83 5.71 -7.38
N VAL A 323 -19.14 6.37 -8.32
CA VAL A 323 -18.48 5.70 -9.46
C VAL A 323 -17.28 4.88 -9.03
N LEU A 324 -16.47 5.40 -8.10
CA LEU A 324 -15.18 4.82 -7.76
C LEU A 324 -15.30 3.44 -7.08
N PRO A 325 -16.19 3.23 -6.08
CA PRO A 325 -16.44 1.90 -5.53
C PRO A 325 -16.73 0.83 -6.58
N PHE A 326 -17.65 1.10 -7.52
CA PHE A 326 -17.98 0.14 -8.57
C PHE A 326 -16.80 -0.11 -9.51
N LEU A 327 -16.10 0.94 -9.95
CA LEU A 327 -14.95 0.82 -10.84
C LEU A 327 -13.82 -0.01 -10.20
N LEU A 328 -13.42 0.31 -8.97
CA LEU A 328 -12.32 -0.36 -8.28
C LEU A 328 -12.68 -1.78 -7.88
N PHE A 329 -13.92 -2.02 -7.43
CA PHE A 329 -14.38 -3.35 -7.07
C PHE A 329 -14.43 -4.28 -8.29
N THR A 330 -15.07 -3.85 -9.38
CA THR A 330 -15.16 -4.64 -10.63
C THR A 330 -13.78 -4.90 -11.24
N THR A 331 -12.89 -3.91 -11.17
CA THR A 331 -11.48 -4.04 -11.59
C THR A 331 -10.76 -5.10 -10.76
N ALA A 332 -10.87 -5.05 -9.43
CA ALA A 332 -10.21 -6.00 -8.55
C ALA A 332 -10.75 -7.42 -8.73
N VAL A 333 -12.07 -7.58 -8.89
CA VAL A 333 -12.71 -8.87 -9.19
C VAL A 333 -12.23 -9.42 -10.54
N THR A 334 -12.18 -8.59 -11.57
CA THR A 334 -11.69 -8.99 -12.90
C THR A 334 -10.23 -9.43 -12.85
N ALA A 335 -9.39 -8.69 -12.11
CA ALA A 335 -7.99 -9.03 -11.91
C ALA A 335 -7.82 -10.38 -11.19
N TYR A 336 -8.65 -10.64 -10.17
CA TYR A 336 -8.66 -11.91 -9.46
C TYR A 336 -8.98 -13.09 -10.38
N TYR A 337 -10.02 -12.97 -11.22
CA TYR A 337 -10.37 -14.01 -12.20
C TYR A 337 -9.30 -14.23 -13.27
N LYS A 338 -8.48 -13.22 -13.56
CA LYS A 338 -7.32 -13.32 -14.47
C LYS A 338 -6.04 -13.83 -13.79
N GLY A 339 -6.16 -14.41 -12.59
CA GLY A 339 -5.06 -15.08 -11.90
C GLY A 339 -4.26 -14.20 -10.93
N GLN A 340 -4.67 -12.95 -10.70
CA GLN A 340 -4.04 -12.12 -9.69
C GLN A 340 -4.55 -12.44 -8.28
N ILE A 341 -3.88 -13.40 -7.65
CA ILE A 341 -4.29 -13.91 -6.33
C ILE A 341 -4.30 -12.80 -5.25
N ILE A 342 -3.44 -11.79 -5.37
CA ILE A 342 -3.34 -10.68 -4.39
C ILE A 342 -4.63 -9.83 -4.37
N SER A 343 -5.36 -9.74 -5.49
CA SER A 343 -6.56 -8.90 -5.60
C SER A 343 -7.69 -9.32 -4.65
N LYS A 344 -7.74 -10.59 -4.21
CA LYS A 344 -8.71 -11.05 -3.22
C LYS A 344 -8.63 -10.26 -1.90
N TYR A 345 -7.42 -9.84 -1.51
CA TYR A 345 -7.20 -9.09 -0.29
C TYR A 345 -7.73 -7.66 -0.42
N TYR A 346 -7.53 -7.07 -1.60
CA TYR A 346 -8.10 -5.77 -1.92
C TYR A 346 -9.63 -5.82 -1.85
N ILE A 347 -10.26 -6.80 -2.51
CA ILE A 347 -11.72 -7.00 -2.49
C ILE A 347 -12.24 -7.13 -1.05
N SER A 348 -11.59 -7.97 -0.22
CA SER A 348 -12.04 -8.17 1.17
C SER A 348 -11.89 -6.92 2.03
N ALA A 349 -10.84 -6.12 1.79
CA ALA A 349 -10.59 -4.92 2.57
C ALA A 349 -11.53 -3.76 2.18
N THR A 350 -11.82 -3.60 0.89
CA THR A 350 -12.60 -2.46 0.39
C THR A 350 -14.11 -2.69 0.40
N ALA A 351 -14.60 -3.92 0.52
CA ALA A 351 -16.04 -4.20 0.50
C ALA A 351 -16.82 -3.43 1.58
N VAL A 352 -16.28 -3.36 2.80
CA VAL A 352 -16.90 -2.61 3.91
C VAL A 352 -16.86 -1.11 3.63
N LEU A 353 -15.70 -0.58 3.22
CA LEU A 353 -15.57 0.84 2.86
C LEU A 353 -16.54 1.23 1.74
N PHE A 354 -16.61 0.46 0.67
CA PHE A 354 -17.46 0.79 -0.47
C PHE A 354 -18.95 0.78 -0.08
N THR A 355 -19.35 -0.12 0.80
CA THR A 355 -20.72 -0.14 1.32
C THR A 355 -21.02 1.10 2.17
N THR A 356 -20.11 1.51 3.06
CA THR A 356 -20.28 2.71 3.90
C THR A 356 -20.20 4.00 3.10
N VAL A 357 -19.38 4.06 2.06
CA VAL A 357 -19.31 5.21 1.14
C VAL A 357 -20.62 5.36 0.35
N ILE A 358 -21.19 4.26 -0.16
CA ILE A 358 -22.50 4.30 -0.82
C ILE A 358 -23.58 4.77 0.17
N ALA A 359 -23.58 4.26 1.40
CA ALA A 359 -24.49 4.71 2.44
C ALA A 359 -24.30 6.21 2.78
N TYR A 360 -23.07 6.69 2.84
CA TYR A 360 -22.76 8.11 3.05
C TYR A 360 -23.29 9.00 1.91
N VAL A 361 -23.15 8.55 0.65
CA VAL A 361 -23.72 9.26 -0.50
C VAL A 361 -25.24 9.28 -0.44
N LEU A 362 -25.88 8.13 -0.20
CA LEU A 362 -27.33 8.05 -0.08
C LEU A 362 -27.84 8.91 1.07
N ARG A 363 -27.13 8.94 2.20
CA ARG A 363 -27.40 9.88 3.29
C ARG A 363 -27.32 11.30 2.79
N GLY A 364 -26.23 11.73 2.16
CA GLY A 364 -26.09 13.12 1.71
C GLY A 364 -27.03 13.54 0.58
N LEU A 365 -27.57 12.59 -0.19
CA LEU A 365 -28.64 12.83 -1.17
C LEU A 365 -30.05 12.88 -0.54
N GLY A 366 -30.19 12.56 0.75
CA GLY A 366 -31.47 12.56 1.47
C GLY A 366 -32.24 11.23 1.44
N TYR A 367 -31.67 10.15 0.88
CA TYR A 367 -32.32 8.82 0.83
C TYR A 367 -32.11 7.98 2.09
N LEU A 368 -31.12 8.31 2.92
CA LEU A 368 -30.88 7.68 4.22
C LEU A 368 -30.93 8.74 5.32
N GLU A 369 -31.47 8.35 6.47
CA GLU A 369 -31.50 9.18 7.66
C GLU A 369 -30.11 9.42 8.23
N HIS A 370 -29.91 10.65 8.70
CA HIS A 370 -28.75 11.00 9.48
C HIS A 370 -28.92 10.46 10.90
N ASN A 371 -27.94 9.70 11.35
CA ASN A 371 -27.78 9.31 12.74
C ASN A 371 -26.28 9.09 12.99
N LEU A 372 -25.92 8.92 14.26
CA LEU A 372 -24.53 8.73 14.67
C LEU A 372 -23.83 7.59 13.92
N MET A 373 -24.53 6.48 13.65
CA MET A 373 -23.98 5.35 12.91
C MET A 373 -23.67 5.73 11.46
N THR A 374 -24.64 6.28 10.72
CA THR A 374 -24.47 6.66 9.30
C THR A 374 -23.52 7.84 9.12
N ALA A 375 -23.40 8.71 10.12
CA ALA A 375 -22.47 9.84 10.13
C ALA A 375 -21.00 9.40 10.24
N HIS A 376 -20.70 8.38 11.04
CA HIS A 376 -19.33 7.97 11.36
C HIS A 376 -18.90 6.62 10.76
N ALA A 377 -19.79 5.91 10.06
CA ALA A 377 -19.51 4.60 9.47
C ALA A 377 -18.30 4.61 8.51
N VAL A 378 -18.16 5.68 7.71
CA VAL A 378 -17.05 5.83 6.77
C VAL A 378 -15.73 5.88 7.53
N THR A 379 -15.64 6.71 8.58
CA THR A 379 -14.43 6.83 9.41
C THR A 379 -14.00 5.49 9.97
N ALA A 380 -14.93 4.74 10.57
CA ALA A 380 -14.65 3.41 11.11
C ALA A 380 -14.20 2.42 10.02
N SER A 381 -14.86 2.43 8.86
CA SER A 381 -14.52 1.54 7.74
C SER A 381 -13.14 1.82 7.15
N VAL A 382 -12.71 3.09 7.06
CA VAL A 382 -11.34 3.45 6.64
C VAL A 382 -10.31 2.94 7.65
N GLY A 383 -10.61 3.04 8.95
CA GLY A 383 -9.75 2.46 9.99
C GLY A 383 -9.55 0.95 9.81
N ILE A 384 -10.64 0.21 9.63
CA ILE A 384 -10.62 -1.24 9.42
C ILE A 384 -9.89 -1.61 8.12
N GLU A 385 -10.23 -0.95 7.02
CA GLU A 385 -9.58 -1.13 5.72
C GLU A 385 -8.07 -0.90 5.84
N SER A 386 -7.67 0.14 6.58
CA SER A 386 -6.25 0.49 6.69
C SER A 386 -5.42 -0.64 7.30
N ILE A 387 -6.00 -1.38 8.25
CA ILE A 387 -5.36 -2.53 8.87
C ILE A 387 -5.31 -3.70 7.89
N LEU A 388 -6.44 -4.00 7.24
CA LEU A 388 -6.57 -5.11 6.29
C LEU A 388 -5.62 -4.94 5.08
N LEU A 389 -5.55 -3.75 4.48
CA LEU A 389 -4.66 -3.46 3.36
C LEU A 389 -3.19 -3.51 3.77
N SER A 390 -2.84 -3.08 4.97
CA SER A 390 -1.46 -3.19 5.46
C SER A 390 -1.03 -4.64 5.68
N PHE A 391 -1.93 -5.50 6.19
CA PHE A 391 -1.67 -6.94 6.26
C PHE A 391 -1.54 -7.55 4.85
N ALA A 392 -2.37 -7.12 3.91
CA ALA A 392 -2.29 -7.55 2.52
C ALA A 392 -0.95 -7.18 1.86
N LEU A 393 -0.47 -5.96 2.11
CA LEU A 393 0.84 -5.49 1.68
C LEU A 393 1.97 -6.33 2.29
N ALA A 394 1.92 -6.60 3.60
CA ALA A 394 2.90 -7.45 4.26
C ALA A 394 2.93 -8.89 3.70
N ASP A 395 1.78 -9.47 3.36
CA ASP A 395 1.72 -10.81 2.73
C ASP A 395 2.22 -10.79 1.28
N ARG A 396 1.95 -9.71 0.53
CA ARG A 396 2.53 -9.48 -0.81
C ARG A 396 4.06 -9.51 -0.75
N ILE A 397 4.69 -8.91 0.27
CA ILE A 397 6.16 -8.99 0.44
C ILE A 397 6.61 -10.44 0.56
N ARG A 398 5.93 -11.23 1.39
CA ARG A 398 6.31 -12.63 1.63
C ARG A 398 6.23 -13.46 0.35
N LEU A 399 5.19 -13.25 -0.46
CA LEU A 399 5.03 -13.91 -1.75
C LEU A 399 6.13 -13.48 -2.74
N LEU A 400 6.38 -12.17 -2.86
CA LEU A 400 7.42 -11.65 -3.76
C LEU A 400 8.82 -12.14 -3.38
N ARG A 401 9.16 -12.17 -2.08
CA ARG A 401 10.44 -12.74 -1.60
C ARG A 401 10.58 -14.20 -1.97
N LYS A 402 9.53 -15.00 -1.73
CA LYS A 402 9.53 -16.42 -2.09
C LYS A 402 9.74 -16.64 -3.60
N HIS A 403 9.07 -15.85 -4.44
CA HIS A 403 9.26 -15.94 -5.89
C HIS A 403 10.67 -15.53 -6.33
N ARG A 404 11.24 -14.49 -5.71
CA ARG A 404 12.61 -14.06 -5.97
C ARG A 404 13.63 -15.12 -5.57
N GLU A 405 13.51 -15.69 -4.37
CA GLU A 405 14.37 -16.79 -3.91
C GLU A 405 14.32 -17.99 -4.88
N GLN A 406 13.12 -18.36 -5.35
CA GLN A 406 12.97 -19.43 -6.34
C GLN A 406 13.60 -19.08 -7.70
N ALA A 407 13.49 -17.82 -8.14
CA ALA A 407 14.12 -17.37 -9.37
C ALA A 407 15.65 -17.38 -9.26
N ASP A 408 16.19 -16.92 -8.13
CA ASP A 408 17.63 -16.90 -7.86
C ASP A 408 18.21 -18.33 -7.77
N GLN A 409 17.46 -19.27 -7.17
CA GLN A 409 17.82 -20.69 -7.15
C GLN A 409 17.87 -21.27 -8.56
N ARG A 410 16.83 -21.04 -9.38
CA ARG A 410 16.79 -21.50 -10.78
C ARG A 410 17.90 -20.87 -11.62
N ALA A 411 18.19 -19.60 -11.42
CA ALA A 411 19.28 -18.91 -12.13
C ALA A 411 20.65 -19.52 -11.78
N THR A 412 20.84 -19.88 -10.52
CA THR A 412 22.07 -20.56 -10.04
C THR A 412 22.19 -21.95 -10.66
N GLU A 413 21.11 -22.73 -10.66
CA GLU A 413 21.07 -24.08 -11.26
C GLU A 413 21.34 -24.04 -12.77
N LEU A 414 20.71 -23.11 -13.49
CA LEU A 414 20.96 -22.89 -14.92
C LEU A 414 22.42 -22.51 -15.20
N THR A 415 23.03 -21.70 -14.33
CA THR A 415 24.44 -21.33 -14.45
C THR A 415 25.34 -22.55 -14.25
N HIS A 416 25.07 -23.39 -13.25
CA HIS A 416 25.84 -24.61 -13.00
C HIS A 416 25.76 -25.60 -14.18
N ILE A 417 24.56 -25.82 -14.73
CA ILE A 417 24.36 -26.65 -15.92
C ILE A 417 25.08 -26.05 -17.13
N SER A 418 25.04 -24.72 -17.29
CA SER A 418 25.71 -24.03 -18.39
C SER A 418 27.25 -24.05 -18.30
N MET A 419 27.83 -24.31 -17.13
CA MET A 419 29.28 -24.25 -16.89
C MET A 419 29.95 -25.61 -16.79
N THR A 420 29.19 -26.70 -16.88
CA THR A 420 29.70 -28.08 -16.82
C THR A 420 29.59 -28.76 -18.18
N ASP A 421 30.53 -29.66 -18.47
CA ASP A 421 30.49 -30.53 -19.65
C ASP A 421 29.54 -31.69 -19.38
N SER A 422 28.52 -31.86 -20.22
CA SER A 422 27.45 -32.84 -20.00
C SER A 422 27.93 -34.29 -20.06
N LEU A 423 29.05 -34.58 -20.74
CA LEU A 423 29.59 -35.93 -20.88
C LEU A 423 30.45 -36.34 -19.68
N THR A 424 31.35 -35.46 -19.28
CA THR A 424 32.42 -35.75 -18.32
C THR A 424 32.16 -35.20 -16.92
N GLY A 425 31.22 -34.26 -16.80
CA GLY A 425 30.83 -33.59 -15.57
C GLY A 425 31.80 -32.52 -15.08
N VAL A 426 33.05 -32.48 -15.57
CA VAL A 426 34.00 -31.40 -15.26
C VAL A 426 33.51 -30.07 -15.83
N PHE A 427 34.15 -28.96 -15.50
CA PHE A 427 33.76 -27.67 -16.07
C PHE A 427 33.95 -27.68 -17.60
N ASN A 428 33.21 -26.83 -18.32
CA ASN A 428 33.35 -26.72 -19.78
C ASN A 428 34.23 -25.52 -20.17
N ARG A 429 34.44 -25.35 -21.48
CA ARG A 429 35.23 -24.24 -22.04
C ARG A 429 34.80 -22.86 -21.53
N ARG A 430 33.49 -22.63 -21.38
CA ARG A 430 32.96 -21.33 -20.92
C ARG A 430 33.40 -21.00 -19.49
N TYR A 431 33.40 -22.00 -18.61
CA TYR A 431 33.90 -21.82 -17.25
C TYR A 431 35.41 -21.54 -17.24
N PHE A 432 36.17 -22.28 -18.07
CA PHE A 432 37.61 -22.06 -18.22
C PHE A 432 37.93 -20.61 -18.61
N ASP A 433 37.29 -20.10 -19.66
CA ASP A 433 37.49 -18.72 -20.12
C ASP A 433 37.10 -17.71 -19.02
N THR A 434 36.00 -17.97 -18.29
CA THR A 434 35.56 -17.13 -17.16
C THR A 434 36.57 -17.13 -16.00
N ALA A 435 37.16 -18.28 -15.69
CA ALA A 435 38.16 -18.41 -14.63
C ALA A 435 39.45 -17.66 -14.99
N LEU A 436 39.85 -17.68 -16.26
CA LEU A 436 40.99 -16.90 -16.76
C LEU A 436 40.74 -15.39 -16.65
N SER A 437 39.55 -14.89 -17.02
CA SER A 437 39.22 -13.47 -16.87
C SER A 437 39.26 -13.01 -15.41
N LYS A 438 38.77 -13.83 -14.46
CA LYS A 438 38.86 -13.51 -13.02
C LYS A 438 40.30 -13.48 -12.49
N LEU A 439 41.16 -14.33 -13.03
CA LEU A 439 42.59 -14.30 -12.72
C LEU A 439 43.24 -13.01 -13.24
N GLN A 440 42.84 -12.54 -14.44
CA GLN A 440 43.32 -11.28 -15.02
C GLN A 440 43.00 -10.07 -14.13
N GLU A 441 41.80 -10.02 -13.52
CA GLU A 441 41.41 -8.96 -12.59
C GLU A 441 42.19 -8.97 -11.26
N ASN A 442 42.74 -10.12 -10.86
CA ASN A 442 43.44 -10.32 -9.59
C ASN A 442 44.92 -10.69 -9.77
N THR A 443 45.49 -10.41 -10.95
CA THR A 443 46.80 -10.93 -11.38
C THR A 443 47.88 -10.64 -10.33
N ASP A 444 47.95 -9.43 -9.79
CA ASP A 444 49.01 -9.03 -8.85
C ASP A 444 49.04 -9.82 -7.53
N ARG A 445 47.90 -10.37 -7.09
CA ARG A 445 47.83 -11.22 -5.88
C ARG A 445 48.06 -12.70 -6.15
N MET A 446 47.88 -13.14 -7.39
CA MET A 446 47.89 -14.56 -7.79
C MET A 446 49.18 -14.99 -8.49
N LYS A 447 50.05 -14.05 -8.87
CA LYS A 447 51.38 -14.30 -9.45
C LYS A 447 52.20 -15.27 -8.60
N ASN A 448 52.91 -16.19 -9.26
CA ASN A 448 53.73 -17.26 -8.66
C ASN A 448 52.97 -18.22 -7.72
N ARG A 449 51.63 -18.23 -7.80
CA ARG A 449 50.74 -19.05 -6.97
C ARG A 449 49.63 -19.70 -7.79
N VAL A 450 49.74 -19.70 -9.11
CA VAL A 450 48.76 -20.33 -10.01
C VAL A 450 49.54 -21.07 -11.09
N ALA A 451 49.05 -22.24 -11.47
CA ALA A 451 49.61 -23.03 -12.57
C ALA A 451 48.49 -23.60 -13.44
N LEU A 452 48.79 -23.82 -14.71
CA LEU A 452 47.88 -24.35 -15.71
C LEU A 452 48.52 -25.58 -16.32
N ILE A 453 47.70 -26.60 -16.55
CA ILE A 453 48.07 -27.73 -17.40
C ILE A 453 47.07 -27.85 -18.53
N TYR A 454 47.57 -28.23 -19.71
CA TYR A 454 46.75 -28.74 -20.79
C TYR A 454 47.05 -30.21 -21.01
N ILE A 455 45.98 -30.98 -21.22
CA ILE A 455 46.01 -32.44 -21.35
C ILE A 455 45.29 -32.78 -22.65
N ASP A 456 45.91 -33.65 -23.45
CA ASP A 456 45.32 -34.17 -24.68
C ASP A 456 45.49 -35.68 -24.76
N ILE A 457 44.44 -36.38 -25.21
CA ILE A 457 44.45 -37.83 -25.35
C ILE A 457 45.19 -38.23 -26.62
N ASP A 458 46.27 -38.98 -26.47
CA ASP A 458 47.10 -39.40 -27.59
C ASP A 458 46.33 -40.31 -28.54
N PHE A 459 46.34 -39.96 -29.84
CA PHE A 459 45.71 -40.72 -30.91
C PHE A 459 44.20 -40.98 -30.72
N PHE A 460 43.48 -40.11 -30.02
CA PHE A 460 42.05 -40.30 -29.73
C PHE A 460 41.17 -40.42 -30.98
N LYS A 461 41.47 -39.66 -32.05
CA LYS A 461 40.81 -39.84 -33.35
C LYS A 461 40.93 -41.29 -33.88
N LYS A 462 42.14 -41.86 -33.85
CA LYS A 462 42.39 -43.26 -34.28
C LYS A 462 41.63 -44.26 -33.41
N PHE A 463 41.52 -43.99 -32.11
CA PHE A 463 40.72 -44.80 -31.20
C PHE A 463 39.24 -44.78 -31.60
N ASN A 464 38.68 -43.59 -31.83
CA ASN A 464 37.29 -43.43 -32.27
C ASN A 464 37.03 -44.05 -33.64
N ASP A 465 37.96 -43.91 -34.59
CA ASP A 465 37.86 -44.52 -35.92
C ASP A 465 37.84 -46.07 -35.83
N THR A 466 38.44 -46.64 -34.78
CA THR A 466 38.51 -48.10 -34.57
C THR A 466 37.34 -48.67 -33.77
N TYR A 467 36.89 -47.98 -32.71
CA TYR A 467 35.94 -48.51 -31.73
C TYR A 467 34.62 -47.71 -31.63
N GLY A 468 34.50 -46.62 -32.37
CA GLY A 468 33.35 -45.74 -32.38
C GLY A 468 33.31 -44.76 -31.20
N HIS A 469 32.63 -43.64 -31.42
CA HIS A 469 32.46 -42.56 -30.44
C HIS A 469 31.94 -43.01 -29.06
N PRO A 470 30.98 -43.96 -28.93
CA PRO A 470 30.51 -44.39 -27.60
C PRO A 470 31.61 -44.98 -26.71
N LYS A 471 32.64 -45.60 -27.30
CA LYS A 471 33.80 -46.10 -26.54
C LYS A 471 34.78 -44.98 -26.21
N GLY A 472 34.98 -44.03 -27.12
CA GLY A 472 35.73 -42.81 -26.83
C GLY A 472 35.13 -41.98 -25.69
N ASP A 473 33.81 -41.93 -25.60
CA ASP A 473 33.10 -41.29 -24.49
C ASP A 473 33.42 -41.93 -23.12
N CYS A 474 33.69 -43.24 -23.09
CA CYS A 474 34.11 -43.92 -21.87
C CYS A 474 35.52 -43.47 -21.47
N VAL A 475 36.45 -43.40 -22.43
CA VAL A 475 37.82 -42.91 -22.23
C VAL A 475 37.81 -41.47 -21.71
N LEU A 476 36.99 -40.59 -22.27
CA LEU A 476 36.83 -39.20 -21.81
C LEU A 476 36.32 -39.11 -20.37
N LYS A 477 35.32 -39.95 -20.01
CA LYS A 477 34.78 -40.01 -18.65
C LYS A 477 35.82 -40.51 -17.64
N ASP A 478 36.62 -41.50 -18.02
CA ASP A 478 37.65 -42.04 -17.11
C ASP A 478 38.83 -41.08 -16.95
N LEU A 479 39.24 -40.37 -18.02
CA LEU A 479 40.22 -39.29 -17.89
C LEU A 479 39.72 -38.21 -16.93
N ALA A 480 38.47 -37.77 -17.08
CA ALA A 480 37.87 -36.78 -16.20
C ALA A 480 37.82 -37.24 -14.72
N LYS A 481 37.54 -38.53 -14.47
CA LYS A 481 37.62 -39.12 -13.12
C LYS A 481 39.04 -39.13 -12.56
N VAL A 482 40.03 -39.50 -13.38
CA VAL A 482 41.45 -39.50 -12.98
C VAL A 482 41.91 -38.09 -12.63
N ILE A 483 41.57 -37.09 -13.45
CA ILE A 483 41.86 -35.68 -13.19
C ILE A 483 41.22 -35.26 -11.87
N ARG A 484 39.90 -35.45 -11.69
CA ARG A 484 39.19 -35.06 -10.45
C ARG A 484 39.78 -35.68 -9.18
N LYS A 485 40.17 -36.96 -9.22
CA LYS A 485 40.80 -37.64 -8.07
C LYS A 485 42.22 -37.13 -7.77
N SER A 486 42.86 -36.50 -8.76
CA SER A 486 44.24 -36.05 -8.67
C SER A 486 44.36 -34.57 -8.28
N ILE A 487 43.26 -33.84 -8.12
CA ILE A 487 43.26 -32.41 -7.83
C ILE A 487 42.43 -32.09 -6.59
N ARG A 488 42.59 -30.89 -6.03
CA ARG A 488 41.82 -30.42 -4.86
C ARG A 488 40.49 -29.82 -5.32
N GLU A 489 39.55 -29.66 -4.39
CA GLU A 489 38.23 -29.06 -4.66
C GLU A 489 38.32 -27.60 -5.14
N GLU A 490 39.38 -26.89 -4.70
CA GLU A 490 39.68 -25.52 -5.15
C GLU A 490 40.24 -25.43 -6.58
N ASP A 491 40.79 -26.53 -7.12
CA ASP A 491 41.38 -26.58 -8.47
C ASP A 491 40.27 -26.78 -9.54
N ALA A 492 40.41 -26.14 -10.70
CA ALA A 492 39.38 -26.15 -11.73
C ALA A 492 39.75 -27.06 -12.91
N ALA A 493 39.22 -28.29 -12.92
CA ALA A 493 39.27 -29.16 -14.10
C ALA A 493 38.21 -28.77 -15.13
N CYS A 494 38.64 -28.55 -16.37
CA CYS A 494 37.80 -28.14 -17.49
C CYS A 494 38.02 -29.05 -18.70
N ARG A 495 36.97 -29.37 -19.45
CA ARG A 495 37.05 -29.90 -20.81
C ARG A 495 36.90 -28.72 -21.77
N ILE A 496 37.98 -28.41 -22.49
CA ILE A 496 38.08 -27.22 -23.34
C ILE A 496 37.87 -27.51 -24.83
N GLY A 497 37.93 -28.78 -25.22
CA GLY A 497 37.74 -29.27 -26.59
C GLY A 497 37.19 -30.70 -26.63
N GLY A 498 37.23 -31.32 -27.82
CA GLY A 498 36.72 -32.68 -28.03
C GLY A 498 37.47 -33.73 -27.21
N GLU A 499 38.80 -33.64 -27.17
CA GLU A 499 39.71 -34.56 -26.47
C GLU A 499 40.69 -33.83 -25.52
N GLU A 500 40.46 -32.54 -25.32
CA GLU A 500 41.35 -31.61 -24.62
C GLU A 500 40.77 -31.21 -23.27
N PHE A 501 41.60 -31.32 -22.24
CA PHE A 501 41.30 -30.89 -20.88
C PHE A 501 42.31 -29.84 -20.41
N ALA A 502 41.86 -28.99 -19.51
CA ALA A 502 42.68 -28.00 -18.84
C ALA A 502 42.47 -28.12 -17.34
N VAL A 503 43.51 -27.88 -16.54
CA VAL A 503 43.33 -27.72 -15.08
C VAL A 503 44.03 -26.46 -14.62
N ILE A 504 43.27 -25.56 -14.01
CA ILE A 504 43.81 -24.38 -13.32
C ILE A 504 44.00 -24.76 -11.86
N PHE A 505 45.24 -24.67 -11.39
CA PHE A 505 45.59 -24.90 -9.99
C PHE A 505 45.79 -23.59 -9.25
N TYR A 506 45.25 -23.50 -8.05
CA TYR A 506 45.39 -22.33 -7.19
C TYR A 506 46.31 -22.59 -6.00
N HIS A 507 47.01 -21.53 -5.57
CA HIS A 507 47.96 -21.52 -4.46
C HIS A 507 49.03 -22.62 -4.54
N ILE A 508 49.52 -22.89 -5.75
CA ILE A 508 50.53 -23.92 -6.01
C ILE A 508 51.66 -23.36 -6.88
N ASP A 509 52.84 -23.96 -6.76
CA ASP A 509 53.98 -23.72 -7.65
C ASP A 509 54.00 -24.69 -8.84
N GLU A 510 54.79 -24.34 -9.85
CA GLU A 510 54.93 -25.12 -11.10
C GLU A 510 55.50 -26.53 -10.85
N ASN A 511 56.45 -26.68 -9.92
CA ASN A 511 57.10 -27.96 -9.64
C ASN A 511 56.11 -28.99 -9.07
N LYS A 512 55.30 -28.59 -8.09
CA LYS A 512 54.24 -29.45 -7.54
C LYS A 512 53.16 -29.73 -8.58
N THR A 513 52.86 -28.75 -9.44
CA THR A 513 51.92 -28.95 -10.54
C THR A 513 52.42 -30.00 -11.52
N ALA A 514 53.71 -29.98 -11.86
CA ALA A 514 54.34 -31.01 -12.70
C ALA A 514 54.26 -32.41 -12.06
N GLN A 515 54.42 -32.53 -10.73
CA GLN A 515 54.24 -33.80 -10.02
C GLN A 515 52.79 -34.31 -10.11
N ILE A 516 51.80 -33.42 -9.99
CA ILE A 516 50.38 -33.78 -10.15
C ILE A 516 50.09 -34.20 -11.59
N ALA A 517 50.64 -33.47 -12.57
CA ALA A 517 50.52 -33.81 -13.99
C ALA A 517 51.09 -35.21 -14.28
N GLU A 518 52.27 -35.53 -13.74
CA GLU A 518 52.88 -36.86 -13.93
C GLU A 518 52.03 -37.95 -13.28
N ARG A 519 51.48 -37.70 -12.09
CA ARG A 519 50.53 -38.61 -11.46
C ARG A 519 49.28 -38.85 -12.31
N ILE A 520 48.72 -37.80 -12.92
CA ILE A 520 47.57 -37.93 -13.83
C ILE A 520 47.94 -38.80 -15.03
N ARG A 521 49.09 -38.54 -15.65
CA ARG A 521 49.59 -39.29 -16.81
C ARG A 521 49.77 -40.78 -16.48
N GLU A 522 50.52 -41.10 -15.41
CA GLU A 522 50.76 -42.48 -14.99
C GLU A 522 49.49 -43.21 -14.59
N THR A 523 48.57 -42.53 -13.88
CA THR A 523 47.32 -43.15 -13.44
C THR A 523 46.41 -43.45 -14.63
N PHE A 524 46.36 -42.55 -15.62
CA PHE A 524 45.56 -42.75 -16.82
C PHE A 524 46.14 -43.85 -17.72
N GLU A 525 47.47 -43.88 -17.90
CA GLU A 525 48.17 -44.95 -18.65
C GLU A 525 47.90 -46.35 -18.06
N LYS A 526 47.79 -46.45 -16.72
CA LYS A 526 47.48 -47.71 -16.01
C LYS A 526 45.98 -48.07 -16.03
N THR A 527 45.11 -47.23 -16.60
CA THR A 527 43.68 -47.52 -16.69
C THR A 527 43.44 -48.61 -17.73
N ASP A 528 42.82 -49.71 -17.33
CA ASP A 528 42.56 -50.84 -18.21
C ASP A 528 41.33 -50.57 -19.10
N PHE A 529 41.57 -50.48 -20.40
CA PHE A 529 40.52 -50.34 -21.42
C PHE A 529 40.26 -51.63 -22.20
N SER A 530 40.80 -52.78 -21.77
CA SER A 530 40.70 -54.06 -22.49
C SER A 530 39.26 -54.51 -22.75
N ASP A 531 38.34 -54.19 -21.83
CA ASP A 531 36.90 -54.51 -21.93
C ASP A 531 36.19 -53.74 -23.06
N ILE A 532 36.72 -52.58 -23.45
CA ILE A 532 36.13 -51.71 -24.47
C ILE A 532 36.96 -51.57 -25.75
N ALA A 533 38.26 -51.84 -25.66
CA ALA A 533 39.24 -51.71 -26.75
C ALA A 533 40.33 -52.80 -26.69
N PRO A 534 40.01 -54.07 -27.00
CA PRO A 534 40.95 -55.20 -26.82
C PRO A 534 42.25 -55.11 -27.63
N LYS A 535 42.27 -54.37 -28.75
CA LYS A 535 43.46 -54.21 -29.62
C LYS A 535 44.28 -52.95 -29.30
N ILE A 536 43.77 -52.06 -28.44
CA ILE A 536 44.47 -50.85 -27.97
C ILE A 536 44.19 -50.72 -26.47
N PRO A 537 44.74 -51.63 -25.64
CA PRO A 537 44.38 -51.71 -24.21
C PRO A 537 44.93 -50.53 -23.41
N THR A 538 45.93 -49.81 -23.94
CA THR A 538 46.57 -48.68 -23.27
C THR A 538 46.29 -47.41 -24.05
N VAL A 539 45.66 -46.44 -23.39
CA VAL A 539 45.44 -45.08 -23.89
C VAL A 539 46.28 -44.14 -23.04
N THR A 540 47.04 -43.24 -23.68
CA THR A 540 47.96 -42.32 -23.00
C THR A 540 47.53 -40.87 -23.20
N VAL A 541 48.09 -39.98 -22.39
CA VAL A 541 47.90 -38.52 -22.52
C VAL A 541 49.24 -37.82 -22.62
N SER A 542 49.27 -36.74 -23.39
CA SER A 542 50.35 -35.75 -23.38
C SER A 542 49.92 -34.55 -22.55
N ILE A 543 50.82 -34.01 -21.72
CA ILE A 543 50.50 -32.90 -20.81
C ILE A 543 51.54 -31.79 -20.92
N GLY A 544 51.08 -30.56 -21.12
CA GLY A 544 51.88 -29.33 -21.00
C GLY A 544 51.61 -28.65 -19.66
N VAL A 545 52.65 -28.11 -19.01
CA VAL A 545 52.57 -27.46 -17.69
C VAL A 545 53.24 -26.09 -17.73
N ALA A 546 52.58 -25.07 -17.17
CA ALA A 546 53.19 -23.76 -16.96
C ALA A 546 52.66 -23.09 -15.68
N GLY A 547 53.56 -22.51 -14.87
CA GLY A 547 53.22 -21.59 -13.78
C GLY A 547 53.02 -20.15 -14.28
N LEU A 548 52.07 -19.40 -13.70
CA LEU A 548 51.84 -17.99 -14.04
C LEU A 548 52.94 -17.11 -13.45
N ARG A 549 53.68 -16.43 -14.33
CA ARG A 549 54.83 -15.59 -13.98
C ARG A 549 54.41 -14.16 -13.62
N SER A 550 55.32 -13.45 -12.95
CA SER A 550 55.06 -12.09 -12.46
C SER A 550 54.99 -11.01 -13.54
N ASP A 551 55.62 -11.27 -14.68
CA ASP A 551 55.89 -10.36 -15.80
C ASP A 551 55.13 -10.74 -17.08
N GLU A 552 54.19 -11.69 -16.99
CA GLU A 552 53.50 -12.28 -18.14
C GLU A 552 51.98 -12.03 -18.07
N THR A 553 51.34 -11.85 -19.23
CA THR A 553 49.87 -11.75 -19.32
C THR A 553 49.23 -13.14 -19.28
N ILE A 554 47.93 -13.21 -18.97
CA ILE A 554 47.18 -14.48 -18.97
C ILE A 554 47.22 -15.14 -20.36
N GLU A 555 47.12 -14.35 -21.43
CA GLU A 555 47.16 -14.85 -22.81
C GLU A 555 48.52 -15.48 -23.14
N ALA A 556 49.61 -14.83 -22.75
CA ALA A 556 50.97 -15.36 -22.95
C ALA A 556 51.20 -16.65 -22.14
N TRP A 557 50.75 -16.68 -20.88
CA TRP A 557 50.84 -17.87 -20.02
C TRP A 557 50.06 -19.06 -20.58
N VAL A 558 48.85 -18.82 -21.08
CA VAL A 558 48.04 -19.84 -21.76
C VAL A 558 48.76 -20.34 -23.03
N GLY A 559 49.30 -19.44 -23.85
CA GLY A 559 50.05 -19.81 -25.06
C GLY A 559 51.29 -20.66 -24.76
N ARG A 560 52.04 -20.31 -23.71
CA ARG A 560 53.21 -21.07 -23.25
C ARG A 560 52.85 -22.47 -22.74
N THR A 561 51.68 -22.62 -22.12
CA THR A 561 51.18 -23.94 -21.70
C THR A 561 50.84 -24.82 -22.91
N ASP A 562 50.23 -24.22 -23.93
CA ASP A 562 49.89 -24.91 -25.19
C ASP A 562 51.15 -25.34 -25.95
N GLU A 563 52.18 -24.49 -26.00
CA GLU A 563 53.47 -24.84 -26.60
C GLU A 563 54.13 -26.03 -25.88
N ALA A 564 54.07 -26.08 -24.55
CA ALA A 564 54.56 -27.23 -23.78
C ALA A 564 53.79 -28.52 -24.11
N LEU A 565 52.47 -28.45 -24.28
CA LEU A 565 51.67 -29.60 -24.72
C LEU A 565 52.05 -30.04 -26.13
N TYR A 566 52.27 -29.09 -27.05
CA TYR A 566 52.72 -29.38 -28.40
C TYR A 566 54.09 -30.08 -28.39
N GLN A 567 55.03 -29.62 -27.57
CA GLN A 567 56.34 -30.26 -27.39
C GLN A 567 56.20 -31.68 -26.83
N ALA A 568 55.28 -31.91 -25.88
CA ALA A 568 54.99 -33.25 -25.36
C ALA A 568 54.52 -34.20 -26.49
N LYS A 569 53.62 -33.73 -27.36
CA LYS A 569 53.15 -34.50 -28.52
C LYS A 569 54.25 -34.74 -29.57
N ALA A 570 55.08 -33.73 -29.84
CA ALA A 570 56.12 -33.78 -30.87
C ALA A 570 57.30 -34.68 -30.48
N THR A 571 57.65 -34.73 -29.19
CA THR A 571 58.83 -35.46 -28.71
C THR A 571 58.57 -36.95 -28.40
N GLY A 572 57.37 -37.45 -28.70
CA GLY A 572 57.04 -38.88 -28.60
C GLY A 572 55.79 -39.21 -27.79
N ARG A 573 55.00 -38.21 -27.37
CA ARG A 573 53.75 -38.38 -26.61
C ARG A 573 53.96 -39.05 -25.24
N ASN A 574 52.86 -39.35 -24.54
CA ASN A 574 52.84 -40.00 -23.23
C ASN A 574 53.86 -39.42 -22.24
N ARG A 575 53.84 -38.09 -22.09
CA ARG A 575 54.79 -37.38 -21.23
C ARG A 575 54.25 -36.05 -20.76
N VAL A 576 54.86 -35.56 -19.68
CA VAL A 576 54.69 -34.20 -19.19
C VAL A 576 55.87 -33.36 -19.67
N VAL A 577 55.57 -32.20 -20.25
CA VAL A 577 56.57 -31.16 -20.55
C VAL A 577 56.23 -29.92 -19.74
N VAL A 578 57.20 -29.43 -18.98
CA VAL A 578 57.12 -28.14 -18.29
C VAL A 578 57.69 -27.09 -19.23
N SER A 579 56.97 -26.00 -19.45
CA SER A 579 57.41 -24.94 -20.33
C SER A 579 58.79 -24.38 -19.92
N GLU A 580 59.64 -24.09 -20.90
CA GLU A 580 60.95 -23.51 -20.65
C GLU A 580 60.85 -22.10 -20.05
N LYS A 581 61.84 -21.74 -19.23
CA LYS A 581 61.91 -20.45 -18.52
C LYS A 581 62.06 -19.28 -19.45
#